data_AF-A0A836FT43-F1
#
_entry.id   AF-A0A836FT43-F1
#
_cell.length_a   1.000
_cell.length_b   1.000
_cell.length_c   1.000
_cell.angle_alpha   90.00
_cell.angle_beta   90.00
_cell.angle_gamma   90.00
#
_symmetry.space_group_name_H-M   'P 1'
#
loop_
_entity.id
_entity.type
_entity.pdbx_description
1 polymer ?
#
loop_
_entity_poly.entity_id
_entity_poly.type
_entity_poly.pdbx_seq_one_letter_code
_entity_poly.pdbx_strand_id
1 'polypeptide(L)'
;FLEGRETLEDDKKSGRLILVRTSEIIEKVRDFVANDRNASLKMMEEALNISRETIRTILHEDLGKTKVCAKFVPHTLRSDQKSARINYSRDIVAAAENNPNFLKSIVTGDETWCFRNISDALLPSFALNLITALCSILKFLPRPKSCLT
;
A
#
# COMPACT_ATOMS: atom_id res chain seq x y z
N PHE A 1 -1.27 46.86 31.60
CA PHE A 1 -1.84 47.26 30.30
C PHE A 1 -3.15 47.99 30.54
N LEU A 2 -3.45 49.05 29.78
CA LEU A 2 -4.65 49.88 29.96
C LEU A 2 -5.98 49.18 29.60
N GLU A 3 -5.93 47.91 29.17
CA GLU A 3 -7.08 47.06 28.85
C GLU A 3 -6.98 45.65 29.47
N GLY A 4 -6.58 45.54 30.74
CA GLY A 4 -6.92 44.37 31.57
C GLY A 4 -6.67 42.97 30.98
N ARG A 5 -5.57 42.73 30.24
CA ARG A 5 -5.20 41.37 29.85
C ARG A 5 -4.64 40.62 31.07
N GLU A 6 -5.38 39.63 31.57
CA GLU A 6 -5.01 38.78 32.71
C GLU A 6 -4.26 37.49 32.30
N THR A 7 -4.21 37.16 31.01
CA THR A 7 -3.59 35.93 30.51
C THR A 7 -2.26 36.20 29.81
N LEU A 8 -1.21 35.47 30.19
CA LEU A 8 0.12 35.51 29.56
C LEU A 8 0.22 34.64 28.30
N GLU A 9 -0.83 33.89 27.97
CA GLU A 9 -0.84 33.03 26.80
C GLU A 9 -1.08 33.85 25.52
N ASP A 10 -0.34 33.50 24.47
CA ASP A 10 -0.52 34.08 23.14
C ASP A 10 -1.93 33.75 22.64
N ASP A 11 -2.66 34.77 22.19
CA ASP A 11 -3.91 34.57 21.45
C ASP A 11 -3.66 33.63 20.27
N LYS A 12 -4.67 32.85 19.87
CA LYS A 12 -4.58 31.94 18.72
C LYS A 12 -4.05 32.72 17.50
N LYS A 13 -2.77 32.54 17.18
CA LYS A 13 -2.14 33.20 16.03
C LYS A 13 -2.90 32.77 14.78
N SER A 14 -3.49 33.73 14.06
CA SER A 14 -3.90 33.49 12.69
C SER A 14 -2.63 33.32 11.87
N GLY A 15 -2.12 32.09 11.78
CA GLY A 15 -1.07 31.75 10.83
C GLY A 15 -1.49 32.11 9.40
N ARG A 16 -0.56 32.04 8.46
CA ARG A 16 -0.83 32.33 7.05
C ARG A 16 -2.04 31.50 6.58
N LEU A 17 -3.13 32.19 6.20
CA LEU A 17 -4.23 31.57 5.48
C LEU A 17 -3.68 31.04 4.16
N ILE A 18 -3.44 29.74 4.09
CA ILE A 18 -3.07 29.09 2.84
C ILE A 18 -4.35 29.04 2.02
N LEU A 19 -4.50 30.01 1.12
CA LEU A 19 -5.57 30.10 0.12
C LEU A 19 -5.75 28.82 -0.71
N VAL A 20 -4.79 27.88 -0.61
CA VAL A 20 -4.71 26.59 -1.31
C VAL A 20 -5.47 25.45 -0.59
N ARG A 21 -5.92 25.62 0.66
CA ARG A 21 -6.67 24.59 1.42
C ARG A 21 -8.13 24.97 1.66
N THR A 22 -8.80 25.49 0.64
CA THR A 22 -10.26 25.66 0.71
C THR A 22 -10.95 24.30 0.73
N SER A 23 -12.14 24.22 1.33
CA SER A 23 -12.96 23.01 1.34
C SER A 23 -13.22 22.49 -0.08
N GLU A 24 -13.39 23.40 -1.05
CA GLU A 24 -13.56 23.06 -2.46
C GLU A 24 -12.37 22.28 -3.04
N ILE A 25 -11.14 22.68 -2.69
CA ILE A 25 -9.93 21.99 -3.16
C ILE A 25 -9.80 20.62 -2.50
N ILE A 26 -10.12 20.52 -1.21
CA ILE A 26 -10.09 19.25 -0.47
C ILE A 26 -11.07 18.26 -1.10
N GLU A 27 -12.30 18.69 -1.42
CA GLU A 27 -13.29 17.84 -2.07
C GLU A 27 -12.86 17.44 -3.49
N LYS A 28 -12.26 18.34 -4.28
CA LYS A 28 -11.69 17.98 -5.61
C LYS A 28 -10.63 16.88 -5.51
N VAL A 29 -9.71 17.00 -4.54
CA VAL A 29 -8.68 15.99 -4.29
C VAL A 29 -9.32 14.67 -3.82
N ARG A 30 -10.35 14.74 -2.99
CA ARG A 30 -11.11 13.59 -2.50
C ARG A 30 -11.77 12.82 -3.64
N ASP A 31 -12.47 13.52 -4.52
CA ASP A 31 -13.15 12.95 -5.68
C ASP A 31 -12.16 12.32 -6.64
N PHE A 32 -11.01 12.98 -6.88
CA PHE A 32 -9.96 12.43 -7.74
C PHE A 32 -9.44 11.09 -7.22
N VAL A 33 -9.15 10.99 -5.92
CA VAL A 33 -8.67 9.75 -5.29
C VAL A 33 -9.75 8.68 -5.22
N ALA A 34 -11.02 9.07 -5.11
CA ALA A 34 -12.14 8.14 -5.14
C ALA A 34 -12.30 7.49 -6.53
N ASN A 35 -12.09 8.27 -7.59
CA ASN A 35 -12.15 7.81 -8.97
C ASN A 35 -10.94 6.95 -9.37
N ASP A 36 -9.72 7.37 -9.01
CA ASP A 36 -8.50 6.59 -9.26
C ASP A 36 -7.65 6.46 -7.98
N ARG A 37 -7.76 5.30 -7.34
CA ARG A 37 -7.00 4.96 -6.13
C ARG A 37 -5.50 4.85 -6.38
N ASN A 38 -5.07 4.65 -7.63
CA ASN A 38 -3.66 4.47 -8.00
C ASN A 38 -3.03 5.74 -8.56
N ALA A 39 -3.77 6.86 -8.55
CA ALA A 39 -3.30 8.15 -9.02
C ALA A 39 -1.97 8.56 -8.36
N SER A 40 -1.03 9.03 -9.19
CA SER A 40 0.21 9.63 -8.70
C SER A 40 0.01 11.10 -8.34
N LEU A 41 0.81 11.62 -7.42
CA LEU A 41 0.81 13.05 -7.09
C LEU A 41 1.00 13.95 -8.32
N LYS A 42 1.83 13.50 -9.28
CA LYS A 42 2.08 14.24 -10.53
C LYS A 42 0.83 14.32 -11.40
N MET A 43 0.09 13.22 -11.53
CA MET A 43 -1.19 13.21 -12.28
C MET A 43 -2.20 14.16 -11.65
N MET A 44 -2.28 14.18 -10.33
CA MET A 44 -3.19 15.07 -9.61
C MET A 44 -2.79 16.54 -9.74
N GLU A 45 -1.49 16.84 -9.70
CA GLU A 45 -0.96 18.18 -9.93
C GLU A 45 -1.29 18.69 -11.33
N GLU A 46 -1.06 17.87 -12.36
CA GLU A 46 -1.38 18.20 -13.75
C GLU A 46 -2.89 18.38 -13.98
N ALA A 47 -3.73 17.55 -13.34
CA ALA A 47 -5.17 17.61 -13.53
C ALA A 47 -5.87 18.74 -12.75
N LEU A 48 -5.41 19.02 -11.53
CA LEU A 48 -6.03 20.01 -10.64
C LEU A 48 -5.33 21.37 -10.68
N ASN A 49 -4.15 21.45 -11.30
CA ASN A 49 -3.28 22.64 -11.31
C ASN A 49 -2.98 23.16 -9.89
N ILE A 50 -2.76 22.24 -8.95
CA ILE A 50 -2.41 22.51 -7.55
C ILE A 50 -1.00 22.00 -7.31
N SER A 51 -0.22 22.73 -6.52
CA SER A 51 1.13 22.31 -6.19
C SER A 51 1.17 20.92 -5.54
N ARG A 52 2.13 20.11 -5.98
CA ARG A 52 2.38 18.76 -5.45
C ARG A 52 2.41 18.67 -3.93
N GLU A 53 3.06 19.64 -3.26
CA GLU A 53 3.16 19.66 -1.80
C GLU A 53 1.80 19.87 -1.15
N THR A 54 0.96 20.75 -1.69
CA THR A 54 -0.38 20.95 -1.14
C THR A 54 -1.23 19.70 -1.27
N ILE A 55 -1.17 19.01 -2.41
CA ILE A 55 -1.88 17.74 -2.62
C ILE A 55 -1.39 16.69 -1.61
N ARG A 56 -0.06 16.57 -1.42
CA ARG A 56 0.52 15.66 -0.42
C ARG A 56 -0.01 15.97 0.99
N THR A 57 -0.04 17.24 1.36
CA THR A 57 -0.50 17.67 2.68
C THR A 57 -1.99 17.41 2.86
N ILE A 58 -2.83 17.72 1.87
CA ILE A 58 -4.28 17.42 1.91
C ILE A 58 -4.52 15.91 2.04
N LEU A 59 -3.81 15.09 1.26
CA LEU A 59 -3.94 13.64 1.33
C LEU A 59 -3.61 13.13 2.74
N HIS A 60 -2.53 13.60 3.35
CA HIS A 60 -2.05 13.06 4.62
C HIS A 60 -2.76 13.66 5.85
N GLU A 61 -2.95 14.98 5.89
CA GLU A 61 -3.48 15.71 7.05
C GLU A 61 -5.01 15.84 7.02
N ASP A 62 -5.62 16.20 5.88
CA ASP A 62 -7.07 16.41 5.80
C ASP A 62 -7.82 15.10 5.53
N LEU A 63 -7.29 14.25 4.65
CA LEU A 63 -7.96 13.02 4.21
C LEU A 63 -7.44 11.74 4.89
N GLY A 64 -6.37 11.83 5.68
CA GLY A 64 -5.77 10.69 6.40
C GLY A 64 -5.31 9.54 5.51
N LYS A 65 -4.95 9.83 4.24
CA LYS A 65 -4.50 8.85 3.25
C LYS A 65 -3.00 8.62 3.36
N THR A 66 -2.63 7.36 3.31
CA THR A 66 -1.23 6.91 3.25
C THR A 66 -0.98 6.17 1.95
N LYS A 67 0.19 6.37 1.34
CA LYS A 67 0.61 5.60 0.17
C LYS A 67 0.83 4.13 0.57
N VAL A 68 0.16 3.22 -0.13
CA VAL A 68 0.36 1.77 -0.01
C VAL A 68 0.85 1.25 -1.36
N CYS A 69 1.87 0.39 -1.34
CA CYS A 69 2.34 -0.27 -2.56
C CYS A 69 1.35 -1.34 -3.01
N ALA A 70 1.18 -1.49 -4.32
CA ALA A 70 0.42 -2.59 -4.89
C ALA A 70 1.02 -3.94 -4.46
N LYS A 71 0.17 -4.92 -4.17
CA LYS A 71 0.59 -6.29 -3.89
C LYS A 71 0.61 -7.07 -5.19
N PHE A 72 1.67 -7.85 -5.41
CA PHE A 72 1.74 -8.78 -6.53
C PHE A 72 0.72 -9.91 -6.34
N VAL A 73 -0.09 -10.17 -7.37
CA VAL A 73 -1.05 -11.27 -7.39
C VAL A 73 -0.62 -12.21 -8.53
N PRO A 74 -0.33 -13.50 -8.24
CA PRO A 74 0.22 -14.42 -9.26
C PRO A 74 -0.65 -14.57 -10.52
N HIS A 75 -1.97 -14.57 -10.35
CA HIS A 75 -2.91 -14.80 -11.45
C HIS A 75 -4.16 -13.93 -11.32
N THR A 76 -4.64 -13.42 -12.46
CA THR A 76 -5.96 -12.80 -12.58
C THR A 76 -7.01 -13.87 -12.77
N LEU A 77 -7.87 -14.05 -11.76
CA LEU A 77 -8.91 -15.09 -11.77
C LEU A 77 -10.16 -14.64 -12.53
N ARG A 78 -10.73 -15.55 -13.31
CA ARG A 78 -12.06 -15.42 -13.92
C ARG A 78 -13.17 -15.65 -12.89
N SER A 79 -14.41 -15.27 -13.23
CA SER A 79 -15.57 -15.39 -12.34
C SER A 79 -15.86 -16.84 -11.93
N ASP A 80 -15.80 -17.78 -12.86
CA ASP A 80 -15.95 -19.23 -12.63
C ASP A 80 -14.92 -19.74 -11.61
N GLN A 81 -13.66 -19.36 -11.79
CA GLN A 81 -12.55 -19.78 -10.91
C GLN A 81 -12.70 -19.20 -9.50
N LYS A 82 -13.20 -17.96 -9.37
CA LYS A 82 -13.50 -17.35 -8.06
C LYS A 82 -14.60 -18.12 -7.33
N SER A 83 -15.70 -18.42 -8.03
CA SER A 83 -16.82 -19.17 -7.45
C SER A 83 -16.40 -20.57 -7.00
N ALA A 84 -15.65 -21.28 -7.83
CA ALA A 84 -15.12 -22.61 -7.48
C ALA A 84 -14.22 -22.53 -6.22
N ARG A 85 -13.29 -21.57 -6.17
CA ARG A 85 -12.42 -21.38 -5.00
C ARG A 85 -13.20 -21.08 -3.71
N ILE A 86 -14.25 -20.26 -3.79
CA ILE A 86 -15.10 -19.94 -2.62
C ILE A 86 -15.80 -21.20 -2.14
N ASN A 87 -16.34 -22.02 -3.05
CA ASN A 87 -17.03 -23.26 -2.69
C ASN A 87 -16.08 -24.25 -2.03
N TYR A 88 -14.92 -24.55 -2.64
CA TYR A 88 -13.93 -25.42 -2.04
C TYR A 88 -13.44 -24.91 -0.67
N SER A 89 -13.24 -23.60 -0.53
CA SER A 89 -12.84 -23.02 0.75
C SER A 89 -13.91 -23.22 1.83
N ARG A 90 -15.20 -23.06 1.47
CA ARG A 90 -16.32 -23.30 2.38
C ARG A 90 -16.39 -24.75 2.82
N ASP A 91 -16.20 -25.69 1.90
CA ASP A 91 -16.21 -27.12 2.20
C ASP A 91 -15.06 -27.51 3.15
N ILE A 92 -13.85 -26.96 2.91
CA ILE A 92 -12.68 -27.16 3.78
C ILE A 92 -12.94 -26.59 5.19
N VAL A 93 -13.53 -25.39 5.28
CA VAL A 93 -13.87 -24.78 6.58
C VAL A 93 -14.90 -25.63 7.32
N ALA A 94 -15.96 -26.06 6.65
CA ALA A 94 -16.98 -26.93 7.26
C ALA A 94 -16.38 -28.27 7.72
N ALA A 95 -15.47 -28.87 6.95
CA ALA A 95 -14.79 -30.10 7.35
C ALA A 95 -13.90 -29.88 8.61
N ALA A 96 -13.24 -28.73 8.70
CA ALA A 96 -12.42 -28.37 9.86
C ALA A 96 -13.27 -28.13 11.12
N GLU A 97 -14.45 -27.50 10.98
CA GLU A 97 -15.37 -27.27 12.10
C GLU A 97 -15.99 -28.57 12.63
N ASN A 98 -16.32 -29.51 11.74
CA ASN A 98 -16.92 -30.78 12.11
C ASN A 98 -15.93 -31.78 12.73
N ASN A 99 -14.62 -31.63 12.48
CA ASN A 99 -13.60 -32.53 12.99
C ASN A 99 -12.39 -31.77 13.55
N PRO A 100 -12.20 -31.74 14.89
CA PRO A 100 -11.10 -31.01 15.51
C PRO A 100 -9.71 -31.57 15.16
N ASN A 101 -9.62 -32.81 14.64
CA ASN A 101 -8.37 -33.41 14.18
C ASN A 101 -8.15 -33.30 12.67
N PHE A 102 -9.04 -32.62 11.93
CA PHE A 102 -8.96 -32.49 10.46
C PHE A 102 -7.59 -32.03 9.98
N LEU A 103 -7.07 -30.93 10.55
CA LEU A 103 -5.77 -30.38 10.14
C LEU A 103 -4.60 -31.34 10.41
N LYS A 104 -4.68 -32.19 11.45
CA LYS A 104 -3.62 -33.15 11.77
C LYS A 104 -3.56 -34.32 10.78
N SER A 105 -4.65 -34.57 10.05
CA SER A 105 -4.71 -35.64 9.04
C SER A 105 -4.17 -35.24 7.67
N ILE A 106 -3.95 -33.95 7.43
CA ILE A 106 -3.54 -33.43 6.13
C ILE A 106 -2.02 -33.53 5.99
N VAL A 107 -1.56 -34.13 4.89
CA VAL A 107 -0.17 -34.12 4.45
C VAL A 107 -0.11 -33.39 3.11
N THR A 108 0.69 -32.33 3.00
CA THR A 108 0.88 -31.56 1.77
C THR A 108 2.34 -31.55 1.35
N GLY A 109 2.60 -31.54 0.05
CA GLY A 109 3.94 -31.32 -0.52
C GLY A 109 3.84 -30.45 -1.76
N ASP A 110 4.85 -29.60 -1.98
CA ASP A 110 5.02 -28.79 -3.18
C ASP A 110 6.52 -28.69 -3.53
N GLU A 111 6.82 -28.45 -4.79
CA GLU A 111 8.19 -28.35 -5.28
C GLU A 111 8.59 -26.88 -5.38
N THR A 112 9.73 -26.51 -4.78
CA THR A 112 10.27 -25.15 -4.89
C THR A 112 11.65 -25.20 -5.54
N TRP A 113 11.86 -24.31 -6.52
CA TRP A 113 13.16 -24.16 -7.17
C TRP A 113 14.20 -23.58 -6.21
N CYS A 114 15.31 -24.28 -6.02
CA CYS A 114 16.46 -23.81 -5.26
C CYS A 114 17.58 -23.38 -6.21
N PHE A 115 17.83 -22.07 -6.30
CA PHE A 115 18.96 -21.57 -7.06
C PHE A 115 20.27 -21.87 -6.32
N ARG A 116 21.18 -22.61 -6.98
CA ARG A 116 22.55 -22.78 -6.50
C ARG A 116 23.33 -21.53 -6.84
N ASN A 117 23.64 -20.70 -5.84
CA ASN A 117 24.62 -19.64 -6.00
C ASN A 117 25.98 -20.30 -6.28
N ILE A 118 26.47 -20.19 -7.51
CA ILE A 118 27.83 -20.56 -7.86
C ILE A 118 28.72 -19.46 -7.28
N SER A 119 29.17 -19.62 -6.04
CA SER A 119 30.19 -18.76 -5.44
C SER A 119 31.61 -19.11 -5.89
N ASP A 120 31.80 -19.89 -6.96
CA ASP A 120 33.12 -20.36 -7.41
C ASP A 120 33.26 -20.44 -8.94
N ALA A 121 32.74 -19.46 -9.67
CA ALA A 121 33.15 -19.25 -11.06
C ALA A 121 33.13 -17.76 -11.37
N LEU A 122 34.32 -17.24 -11.67
CA LEU A 122 34.60 -15.89 -12.15
C LEU A 122 33.57 -15.48 -13.22
N LEU A 123 32.57 -14.69 -12.82
CA LEU A 123 31.68 -14.03 -13.78
C LEU A 123 32.29 -12.68 -14.16
N PRO A 124 32.52 -12.40 -15.46
CA PRO A 124 32.98 -11.09 -15.90
C PRO A 124 31.97 -10.02 -15.52
N SER A 125 32.51 -8.82 -15.21
CA SER A 125 31.88 -7.61 -14.65
C SER A 125 30.49 -7.19 -15.20
N PHE A 126 30.03 -7.76 -16.31
CA PHE A 126 28.72 -7.48 -16.91
C PHE A 126 27.53 -8.18 -16.22
N ALA A 127 27.75 -9.28 -15.50
CA ALA A 127 26.66 -10.06 -14.87
C ALA A 127 26.15 -9.47 -13.54
N LEU A 128 26.94 -8.62 -12.86
CA LEU A 128 26.53 -7.99 -11.60
C LEU A 128 25.37 -7.02 -11.79
N ASN A 129 25.23 -6.39 -12.96
CA ASN A 129 24.18 -5.40 -13.19
C ASN A 129 22.79 -6.05 -13.28
N LEU A 130 22.67 -7.25 -13.86
CA LEU A 130 21.38 -7.95 -13.96
C LEU A 130 20.94 -8.56 -12.62
N ILE A 131 21.89 -9.10 -11.85
CA ILE A 131 21.63 -9.63 -10.51
C ILE A 131 21.29 -8.49 -9.53
N THR A 132 21.97 -7.34 -9.64
CA THR A 132 21.65 -6.17 -8.81
C THR A 132 20.31 -5.54 -9.20
N ALA A 133 19.94 -5.53 -10.49
CA ALA A 133 18.62 -5.09 -10.95
C ALA A 133 17.49 -6.00 -10.44
N LEU A 134 17.66 -7.33 -10.53
CA LEU A 134 16.70 -8.30 -9.98
C LEU A 134 16.63 -8.25 -8.44
N CYS A 135 17.77 -8.11 -7.75
CA CYS A 135 17.79 -7.90 -6.30
C CYS A 135 17.16 -6.57 -5.88
N SER A 136 17.26 -5.51 -6.68
CA SER A 136 16.58 -4.25 -6.41
C SER A 136 15.06 -4.38 -6.60
N ILE A 137 14.61 -5.09 -7.64
CA ILE A 137 13.19 -5.39 -7.87
C ILE A 137 12.62 -6.27 -6.76
N LEU A 138 13.37 -7.30 -6.30
CA LEU A 138 12.95 -8.19 -5.21
C LEU A 138 13.01 -7.54 -3.83
N LYS A 139 13.89 -6.55 -3.59
CA LYS A 139 13.88 -5.72 -2.37
C LYS A 139 12.70 -4.74 -2.30
N PHE A 140 12.01 -4.48 -3.41
CA PHE A 140 10.78 -3.67 -3.48
C PHE A 140 9.50 -4.46 -3.24
N LEU A 141 9.56 -5.79 -3.13
CA LEU A 141 8.44 -6.58 -2.63
C LEU A 141 8.37 -6.41 -1.11
N PRO A 142 7.30 -5.81 -0.55
CA PRO A 142 7.15 -5.73 0.90
C PRO A 142 7.10 -7.16 1.43
N ARG A 143 8.00 -7.51 2.37
CA ARG A 143 7.88 -8.74 3.16
C ARG A 143 6.45 -8.80 3.69
N PRO A 144 5.73 -9.93 3.57
CA PRO A 144 4.39 -10.04 4.11
C PRO A 144 4.49 -9.80 5.62
N LYS A 145 4.00 -8.64 6.08
CA LYS A 145 3.65 -8.47 7.49
C LYS A 145 2.53 -9.48 7.73
N SER A 146 2.78 -10.43 8.61
CA SER A 146 1.76 -11.27 9.21
C SER A 146 0.70 -10.36 9.82
N CYS A 147 -0.42 -10.17 9.12
CA CYS A 147 -1.63 -9.65 9.72
C CYS A 147 -2.25 -10.81 10.51
N LEU A 148 -1.84 -10.93 11.78
CA LEU A 148 -2.67 -11.50 12.82
C LEU A 148 -3.69 -10.42 13.20
N THR A 149 -4.92 -10.62 12.77
CA THR A 149 -6.17 -10.18 13.42
C THR A 149 -7.21 -11.19 13.05
#